data_AF-A0A0M0JM30-F1
#
_entry.id   AF-A0A0M0JM30-F1
#
_cell.length_a   1.000
_cell.length_b   1.000
_cell.length_c   1.000
_cell.angle_alpha   90.00
_cell.angle_beta   90.00
_cell.angle_gamma   90.00
#
_symmetry.space_group_name_H-M   'P 1'
#
loop_
_entity.id
_entity.type
_entity.pdbx_description
1 polymer ?
#
loop_
_entity_poly.entity_id
_entity_poly.type
_entity_poly.pdbx_seq_one_letter_code
_entity_poly.pdbx_strand_id
1 'polypeptide(L)'
;MGPLLYALTRFVKPRRVLEVGAGYTSLWLLRALADNDAELEACSQALAADGYKNALQPYCQYVVHGAPNQCATLATFVNLPWGFKVFYGLLSDAVPICGMHRKPYLILGWFLTFLGSLFIALLGEYGVPLPLELIAGIFLAITFAYIIADCAADAVCVAWTNFEPEETRGSLITTAYLIRFIANILSSSVLAFMFNGPPTEGSFSWGLTTSQLLWIVVGTVALLMFPSLIWMKEPQEELPEMPICERLIQFRDLMAQPAAYRIALSMTGLTTLSLVTNNASNNANAAWFHMTPLQFGLSSAINCVVLSYGMWAFKRYMLNVNWQLSFAIGIIGMQILGLVYLLTIYVGIFRNGWWIVFTSQDQELAYTLIFAIGIVIIPEIATPGFEGIVYGAITTYQNCSQNITAVLNNLLLAIWQSNTSQEQLESDTPEVKRNMAFLTVLTVLVALSSLFVLPLLPSQKPEIARLKTQPGSIVMGNLMMLLLVFMMVVGTVFSCLPIFPSTACLIIAGGSGC
;
A
#
# COMPACT_ATOMS: atom_id res chain seq x y z
N MET A 1 -44.32 -24.17 2.10
CA MET A 1 -43.44 -24.42 3.27
C MET A 1 -42.21 -25.24 2.90
N GLY A 2 -42.31 -26.40 2.24
CA GLY A 2 -41.15 -27.23 1.86
C GLY A 2 -39.99 -26.50 1.17
N PRO A 3 -40.21 -25.75 0.06
CA PRO A 3 -39.15 -24.99 -0.60
C PRO A 3 -38.51 -23.89 0.26
N LEU A 4 -39.29 -23.25 1.13
CA LEU A 4 -38.79 -22.25 2.08
C LEU A 4 -37.89 -22.89 3.14
N LEU A 5 -38.31 -24.04 3.68
CA LEU A 5 -37.50 -24.82 4.62
C LEU A 5 -36.23 -25.35 3.97
N TYR A 6 -36.30 -25.79 2.71
CA TYR A 6 -35.12 -26.16 1.93
C TYR A 6 -34.14 -24.97 1.82
N ALA A 7 -34.60 -23.80 1.37
CA ALA A 7 -33.75 -22.61 1.24
C ALA A 7 -33.16 -22.16 2.60
N LEU A 8 -33.96 -22.18 3.66
CA LEU A 8 -33.52 -21.82 5.01
C LEU A 8 -32.45 -22.80 5.54
N THR A 9 -32.66 -24.10 5.32
CA THR A 9 -31.72 -25.14 5.75
C THR A 9 -30.43 -25.11 4.93
N ARG A 10 -30.52 -24.79 3.63
CA ARG A 10 -29.34 -24.54 2.77
C ARG A 10 -28.55 -23.31 3.22
N PHE A 11 -29.23 -22.25 3.67
CA PHE A 11 -28.59 -21.02 4.15
C PHE A 11 -27.93 -21.19 5.53
N VAL A 12 -28.62 -21.79 6.49
CA VAL A 12 -28.14 -21.91 7.89
C VAL A 12 -27.13 -23.07 8.07
N LYS A 13 -27.07 -24.02 7.12
CA LYS A 13 -26.21 -25.21 7.14
C LYS A 13 -26.18 -25.96 8.49
N PRO A 14 -27.33 -26.28 9.11
CA PRO A 14 -27.35 -26.99 10.38
C PRO A 14 -26.92 -28.45 10.21
N ARG A 15 -26.14 -29.00 11.15
CA ARG A 15 -25.73 -30.42 11.13
C ARG A 15 -26.85 -31.41 11.49
N ARG A 16 -27.88 -30.95 12.19
CA ARG A 16 -29.03 -31.77 12.62
C ARG A 16 -30.28 -30.90 12.64
N VAL A 17 -31.39 -31.41 12.11
CA VAL A 17 -32.71 -30.77 12.14
C VAL A 17 -33.67 -31.74 12.82
N LEU A 18 -34.38 -31.26 13.85
CA LEU A 18 -35.45 -32.02 14.51
C LEU A 18 -36.78 -31.62 13.88
N GLU A 19 -37.39 -32.54 13.13
CA GLU A 19 -38.75 -32.37 12.63
C GLU A 19 -39.71 -33.20 13.49
N VAL A 20 -40.77 -32.57 13.98
CA VAL A 20 -41.81 -33.25 14.77
C VAL A 20 -42.95 -33.63 13.83
N GLY A 21 -42.92 -34.90 13.39
CA GLY A 21 -43.87 -35.47 12.43
C GLY A 21 -43.24 -35.74 11.06
N ALA A 22 -43.48 -36.92 10.48
CA ALA A 22 -43.00 -37.27 9.14
C ALA A 22 -44.03 -36.85 8.09
N GLY A 23 -43.71 -35.82 7.30
CA GLY A 23 -44.62 -35.23 6.32
C GLY A 23 -43.93 -34.86 5.01
N TYR A 24 -44.68 -34.21 4.11
CA TYR A 24 -44.15 -33.78 2.80
C TYR A 24 -42.92 -32.84 2.91
N THR A 25 -42.76 -32.13 4.03
CA THR A 25 -41.61 -31.26 4.33
C THR A 25 -40.33 -32.01 4.65
N SER A 26 -40.42 -33.25 5.13
CA SER A 26 -39.27 -34.09 5.49
C SER A 26 -38.36 -34.36 4.28
N LEU A 27 -38.94 -34.57 3.10
CA LEU A 27 -38.18 -34.77 1.86
C LEU A 27 -37.34 -33.54 1.48
N TRP A 28 -37.86 -32.34 1.73
CA TRP A 28 -37.16 -31.09 1.45
C TRP A 28 -36.03 -30.83 2.45
N LEU A 29 -36.25 -31.11 3.74
CA LEU A 29 -35.23 -30.99 4.78
C LEU A 29 -34.10 -32.01 4.58
N LEU A 30 -34.44 -33.27 4.27
CA LEU A 30 -33.47 -34.32 3.98
C LEU A 30 -32.67 -34.00 2.71
N ARG A 31 -33.32 -33.49 1.66
CA ARG A 31 -32.62 -33.08 0.44
C ARG A 31 -31.70 -31.88 0.69
N ALA A 32 -32.13 -30.90 1.49
CA ALA A 32 -31.30 -29.76 1.86
C ALA A 32 -30.07 -30.16 2.68
N LEU A 33 -30.24 -31.11 3.61
CA LEU A 33 -29.14 -31.67 4.40
C LEU A 33 -28.16 -32.45 3.52
N ALA A 34 -28.66 -33.32 2.62
CA ALA A 34 -27.81 -34.06 1.69
C ALA A 34 -27.07 -33.14 0.71
N ASP A 35 -27.72 -32.09 0.19
CA ASP A 35 -27.07 -31.10 -0.68
C ASP A 35 -26.06 -30.25 0.12
N ASN A 36 -26.32 -29.95 1.41
CA ASN A 36 -25.37 -29.29 2.29
C ASN A 36 -24.16 -30.18 2.62
N ASP A 37 -24.38 -31.47 2.90
CA ASP A 37 -23.31 -32.42 3.17
C ASP A 37 -22.46 -32.64 1.91
N ALA A 38 -23.08 -32.76 0.73
CA ALA A 38 -22.36 -32.84 -0.54
C ALA A 38 -21.61 -31.55 -0.87
N GLU A 39 -22.19 -30.38 -0.60
CA GLU A 39 -21.51 -29.09 -0.76
C GLU A 39 -20.39 -28.90 0.26
N LEU A 40 -20.57 -29.33 1.51
CA LEU A 40 -19.55 -29.28 2.56
C LEU A 40 -18.45 -30.31 2.31
N GLU A 41 -18.75 -31.48 1.74
CA GLU A 41 -17.77 -32.46 1.29
C GLU A 41 -17.00 -31.95 0.07
N ALA A 42 -17.67 -31.35 -0.92
CA ALA A 42 -17.04 -30.69 -2.06
C ALA A 42 -16.20 -29.47 -1.62
N CYS A 43 -16.69 -28.70 -0.65
CA CYS A 43 -15.91 -27.64 -0.01
C CYS A 43 -14.75 -28.26 0.76
N SER A 44 -14.92 -29.34 1.51
CA SER A 44 -13.85 -29.96 2.30
C SER A 44 -12.77 -30.60 1.42
N GLN A 45 -13.13 -31.11 0.24
CA GLN A 45 -12.20 -31.65 -0.75
C GLN A 45 -11.52 -30.51 -1.54
N ALA A 46 -12.19 -29.37 -1.73
CA ALA A 46 -11.57 -28.14 -2.23
C ALA A 46 -10.76 -27.37 -1.17
N LEU A 47 -11.02 -27.58 0.12
CA LEU A 47 -10.40 -26.91 1.28
C LEU A 47 -9.31 -27.76 1.95
N ALA A 48 -9.25 -29.06 1.67
CA ALA A 48 -8.16 -29.94 2.11
C ALA A 48 -6.85 -29.69 1.34
N ALA A 49 -6.87 -28.81 0.34
CA ALA A 49 -5.69 -28.40 -0.41
C ALA A 49 -5.06 -27.07 0.06
N ASP A 50 -5.80 -26.14 0.65
CA ASP A 50 -5.29 -24.78 0.80
C ASP A 50 -5.36 -24.20 2.22
N GLY A 51 -4.16 -24.06 2.81
CA GLY A 51 -3.92 -23.38 4.07
C GLY A 51 -4.08 -21.85 3.95
N TYR A 52 -4.66 -21.23 5.00
CA TYR A 52 -5.03 -19.81 5.08
C TYR A 52 -4.00 -18.96 5.88
N LYS A 53 -4.03 -17.61 5.91
CA LYS A 53 -3.55 -16.54 4.98
C LYS A 53 -2.82 -15.45 5.82
N ASN A 54 -2.03 -14.57 5.15
CA ASN A 54 -1.02 -13.54 5.59
C ASN A 54 0.30 -13.44 4.80
N ALA A 55 0.17 -13.26 3.49
CA ALA A 55 1.21 -12.88 2.53
C ALA A 55 0.50 -12.39 1.25
N LEU A 56 -0.47 -11.48 1.35
CA LEU A 56 -1.65 -11.44 0.46
C LEU A 56 -1.36 -11.45 -1.06
N GLN A 57 -0.33 -10.75 -1.55
CA GLN A 57 0.05 -10.78 -2.97
C GLN A 57 0.68 -12.11 -3.39
N PRO A 58 1.81 -12.57 -2.79
CA PRO A 58 2.34 -13.90 -3.11
C PRO A 58 1.36 -15.02 -2.74
N TYR A 59 0.52 -14.84 -1.73
CA TYR A 59 -0.56 -15.76 -1.41
C TYR A 59 -1.60 -15.83 -2.53
N CYS A 60 -2.10 -14.68 -2.99
CA CYS A 60 -3.06 -14.64 -4.08
C CYS A 60 -2.48 -15.25 -5.35
N GLN A 61 -1.21 -14.99 -5.64
CA GLN A 61 -0.55 -15.45 -6.87
C GLN A 61 -0.14 -16.94 -6.82
N TYR A 62 0.43 -17.41 -5.71
CA TYR A 62 1.01 -18.76 -5.62
C TYR A 62 0.13 -19.78 -4.88
N VAL A 63 -0.83 -19.34 -4.07
CA VAL A 63 -1.73 -20.24 -3.32
C VAL A 63 -3.14 -20.22 -3.90
N VAL A 64 -3.67 -19.04 -4.25
CA VAL A 64 -5.00 -18.94 -4.92
C VAL A 64 -4.90 -19.08 -6.44
N HIS A 65 -3.69 -19.00 -7.00
CA HIS A 65 -3.46 -18.93 -8.45
C HIS A 65 -4.27 -17.83 -9.16
N GLY A 66 -4.48 -16.70 -8.47
CA GLY A 66 -5.13 -15.53 -9.03
C GLY A 66 -4.28 -14.83 -10.10
N ALA A 67 -4.93 -14.19 -11.06
CA ALA A 67 -4.22 -13.41 -12.08
C ALA A 67 -3.37 -12.31 -11.42
N PRO A 68 -2.11 -12.06 -11.86
CA PRO A 68 -1.21 -11.10 -11.22
C PRO A 68 -1.81 -9.70 -11.03
N ASN A 69 -2.55 -9.20 -12.03
CA ASN A 69 -3.23 -7.89 -11.93
C ASN A 69 -4.36 -7.88 -10.89
N GLN A 70 -5.10 -8.98 -10.75
CA GLN A 70 -6.14 -9.11 -9.71
C GLN A 70 -5.50 -9.14 -8.32
N CYS A 71 -4.41 -9.87 -8.14
CA CYS A 71 -3.67 -9.93 -6.89
C CYS A 71 -3.02 -8.60 -6.51
N ALA A 72 -2.47 -7.88 -7.50
CA ALA A 72 -1.97 -6.52 -7.31
C ALA A 72 -3.09 -5.58 -6.84
N THR A 73 -4.30 -5.73 -7.41
CA THR A 73 -5.41 -4.87 -7.00
C THR A 73 -5.95 -5.19 -5.61
N LEU A 74 -5.98 -6.47 -5.23
CA LEU A 74 -6.33 -6.85 -3.86
C LEU A 74 -5.35 -6.24 -2.84
N ALA A 75 -4.07 -6.13 -3.19
CA ALA A 75 -3.08 -5.41 -2.39
C ALA A 75 -3.39 -3.90 -2.32
N THR A 76 -3.83 -3.27 -3.42
CA THR A 76 -4.30 -1.87 -3.43
C THR A 76 -5.48 -1.66 -2.49
N PHE A 77 -6.43 -2.60 -2.44
CA PHE A 77 -7.56 -2.54 -1.51
C PHE A 77 -7.11 -2.58 -0.05
N VAL A 78 -6.25 -3.52 0.33
CA VAL A 78 -5.77 -3.61 1.72
C VAL A 78 -4.96 -2.38 2.12
N ASN A 79 -4.33 -1.70 1.17
CA ASN A 79 -3.62 -0.45 1.38
C ASN A 79 -4.50 0.81 1.30
N LEU A 80 -5.81 0.68 1.09
CA LEU A 80 -6.72 1.81 1.07
C LEU A 80 -6.59 2.74 2.30
N PRO A 81 -6.40 2.26 3.54
CA PRO A 81 -6.32 3.12 4.71
C PRO A 81 -5.15 4.13 4.68
N TRP A 82 -4.11 3.89 3.87
CA TRP A 82 -3.00 4.84 3.65
C TRP A 82 -3.46 6.13 2.95
N GLY A 83 -4.53 6.08 2.16
CA GLY A 83 -5.15 7.25 1.53
C GLY A 83 -5.96 8.13 2.49
N PHE A 84 -5.97 7.82 3.78
CA PHE A 84 -6.78 8.53 4.79
C PHE A 84 -5.94 9.11 5.94
N LYS A 85 -4.61 9.20 5.76
CA LYS A 85 -3.67 9.65 6.81
C LYS A 85 -4.00 11.03 7.39
N VAL A 86 -4.63 11.91 6.62
CA VAL A 86 -5.09 13.23 7.10
C VAL A 86 -6.04 13.12 8.28
N PHE A 87 -6.92 12.11 8.32
CA PHE A 87 -7.90 11.97 9.41
C PHE A 87 -7.25 11.47 10.69
N TYR A 88 -6.32 10.51 10.60
CA TYR A 88 -5.59 10.05 11.78
C TYR A 88 -4.70 11.16 12.36
N GLY A 89 -4.07 11.95 11.48
CA GLY A 89 -3.33 13.15 11.85
C GLY A 89 -4.20 14.19 12.53
N LEU A 90 -5.38 14.50 11.95
CA LEU A 90 -6.36 15.40 12.54
C LEU A 90 -6.84 14.90 13.91
N LEU A 91 -7.16 13.62 14.05
CA LEU A 91 -7.61 13.05 15.33
C LEU A 91 -6.52 13.16 16.41
N SER A 92 -5.29 12.78 16.06
CA SER A 92 -4.15 12.85 16.97
C SER A 92 -3.84 14.29 17.38
N ASP A 93 -3.96 15.27 16.47
CA ASP A 93 -3.80 16.68 16.79
C ASP A 93 -4.98 17.24 17.60
N ALA A 94 -6.22 16.90 17.23
CA ALA A 94 -7.43 17.56 17.71
C ALA A 94 -7.98 17.02 19.02
N VAL A 95 -7.85 15.71 19.24
CA VAL A 95 -8.54 15.02 20.33
C VAL A 95 -7.49 14.40 21.26
N PRO A 96 -7.06 15.11 22.32
CA PRO A 96 -6.19 14.52 23.32
C PRO A 96 -6.95 13.45 24.11
N ILE A 97 -6.31 12.30 24.35
CA ILE A 97 -6.84 11.24 25.22
C ILE A 97 -6.05 11.28 26.52
N CYS A 98 -6.73 11.55 27.64
CA CYS A 98 -6.09 11.75 28.95
C CYS A 98 -5.01 12.86 28.94
N GLY A 99 -5.22 13.93 28.16
CA GLY A 99 -4.27 15.04 28.02
C GLY A 99 -3.03 14.74 27.18
N MET A 100 -2.99 13.61 26.47
CA MET A 100 -1.89 13.23 25.56
C MET A 100 -2.39 13.12 24.13
N HIS A 101 -1.60 13.60 23.17
CA HIS A 101 -1.96 13.68 21.76
C HIS A 101 -1.44 12.51 20.93
N ARG A 102 -0.36 11.83 21.35
CA ARG A 102 0.36 10.84 20.51
C ARG A 102 0.35 9.43 21.10
N LYS A 103 0.80 9.28 22.34
CA LYS A 103 0.98 8.01 23.05
C LYS A 103 -0.30 7.17 23.12
N PRO A 104 -1.51 7.73 23.38
CA PRO A 104 -2.74 6.94 23.40
C PRO A 104 -3.07 6.34 22.03
N TYR A 105 -2.85 7.08 20.94
CA TYR A 105 -3.08 6.61 19.58
C TYR A 105 -2.09 5.52 19.17
N LEU A 106 -0.82 5.64 19.59
CA LEU A 106 0.19 4.58 19.42
C LEU A 106 -0.24 3.29 20.13
N ILE A 107 -0.66 3.38 21.40
CA ILE A 107 -1.12 2.22 22.17
C ILE A 107 -2.35 1.59 21.52
N LEU A 108 -3.34 2.41 21.15
CA LEU A 108 -4.59 1.96 20.54
C LEU A 108 -4.33 1.24 19.22
N GLY A 109 -3.55 1.85 18.32
CA GLY A 109 -3.25 1.27 17.01
C GLY A 109 -2.54 -0.09 17.13
N TRP A 110 -1.45 -0.14 17.90
CA TRP A 110 -0.71 -1.40 18.10
C TRP A 110 -1.52 -2.47 18.82
N PHE A 111 -2.38 -2.08 19.78
CA PHE A 111 -3.27 -3.03 20.46
C PHE A 111 -4.31 -3.63 19.52
N LEU A 112 -4.94 -2.82 18.67
CA LEU A 112 -5.87 -3.31 17.66
C LEU A 112 -5.18 -4.19 16.61
N THR A 113 -3.96 -3.83 16.20
CA THR A 113 -3.12 -4.66 15.30
C THR A 113 -2.78 -6.01 15.95
N PHE A 114 -2.43 -6.01 17.24
CA PHE A 114 -2.16 -7.22 18.01
C PHE A 114 -3.40 -8.12 18.03
N LEU A 115 -4.57 -7.59 18.39
CA LEU A 115 -5.81 -8.36 18.45
C LEU A 115 -6.22 -8.90 17.07
N GLY A 116 -6.15 -8.09 16.02
CA GLY A 116 -6.49 -8.53 14.66
C GLY A 116 -5.55 -9.61 14.15
N SER A 117 -4.24 -9.45 14.38
CA SER A 117 -3.24 -10.44 13.98
C SER A 117 -3.37 -11.73 14.78
N LEU A 118 -3.62 -11.64 16.09
CA LEU A 118 -3.87 -12.79 16.97
C LEU A 118 -5.14 -13.54 16.56
N PHE A 119 -6.20 -12.82 16.21
CA PHE A 119 -7.45 -13.41 15.75
C PHE A 119 -7.25 -14.24 14.47
N ILE A 120 -6.59 -13.70 13.45
CA ILE A 120 -6.30 -14.49 12.23
C ILE A 120 -5.34 -15.64 12.54
N ALA A 121 -4.30 -15.43 13.36
CA ALA A 121 -3.34 -16.47 13.71
C ALA A 121 -4.05 -17.69 14.36
N LEU A 122 -4.96 -17.43 15.31
CA LEU A 122 -5.75 -18.46 15.98
C LEU A 122 -6.71 -19.15 15.01
N LEU A 123 -7.45 -18.40 14.19
CA LEU A 123 -8.36 -19.00 13.20
C LEU A 123 -7.63 -19.92 12.22
N GLY A 124 -6.41 -19.54 11.83
CA GLY A 124 -5.54 -20.36 11.00
C GLY A 124 -5.06 -21.63 11.70
N GLU A 125 -4.80 -21.58 13.01
CA GLU A 125 -4.40 -22.75 13.81
C GLU A 125 -5.56 -23.74 14.01
N TYR A 126 -6.79 -23.24 14.18
CA TYR A 126 -7.99 -24.07 14.28
C TYR A 126 -8.55 -24.54 12.92
N GLY A 127 -7.89 -24.19 11.81
CA GLY A 127 -8.28 -24.63 10.46
C GLY A 127 -9.65 -24.13 10.02
N VAL A 128 -10.09 -22.95 10.49
CA VAL A 128 -11.40 -22.40 10.14
C VAL A 128 -11.34 -21.82 8.71
N PRO A 129 -12.11 -22.36 7.75
CA PRO A 129 -12.08 -21.84 6.39
C PRO A 129 -12.81 -20.50 6.31
N LEU A 130 -12.13 -19.47 5.79
CA LEU A 130 -12.68 -18.13 5.60
C LEU A 130 -12.72 -17.77 4.11
N PRO A 131 -13.81 -17.15 3.61
CA PRO A 131 -13.82 -16.58 2.27
C PRO A 131 -12.68 -15.58 2.08
N LEU A 132 -12.12 -15.50 0.86
CA LEU A 132 -11.03 -14.56 0.54
C LEU A 132 -11.38 -13.10 0.85
N GLU A 133 -12.64 -12.71 0.62
CA GLU A 133 -13.16 -11.37 0.90
C GLU A 133 -13.12 -11.02 2.39
N LEU A 134 -13.52 -11.98 3.25
CA LEU A 134 -13.49 -11.79 4.69
C LEU A 134 -12.05 -11.64 5.18
N ILE A 135 -11.14 -12.45 4.65
CA ILE A 135 -9.72 -12.34 4.96
C ILE A 135 -9.21 -10.95 4.56
N ALA A 136 -9.42 -10.54 3.31
CA ALA A 136 -9.02 -9.22 2.83
C ALA A 136 -9.61 -8.08 3.70
N GLY A 137 -10.85 -8.23 4.17
CA GLY A 137 -11.48 -7.31 5.12
C GLY A 137 -10.80 -7.27 6.50
N ILE A 138 -10.37 -8.41 7.04
CA ILE A 138 -9.64 -8.43 8.32
C ILE A 138 -8.25 -7.81 8.15
N PHE A 139 -7.54 -8.10 7.04
CA PHE A 139 -6.27 -7.44 6.75
C PHE A 139 -6.42 -5.93 6.57
N LEU A 140 -7.49 -5.48 5.89
CA LEU A 140 -7.83 -4.06 5.80
C LEU A 140 -8.00 -3.45 7.19
N ALA A 141 -8.69 -4.15 8.11
CA ALA A 141 -8.88 -3.70 9.48
C ALA A 141 -7.56 -3.67 10.29
N ILE A 142 -6.70 -4.67 10.12
CA ILE A 142 -5.34 -4.68 10.70
C ILE A 142 -4.52 -3.51 10.15
N THR A 143 -4.64 -3.23 8.85
CA THR A 143 -3.98 -2.10 8.20
C THR A 143 -4.45 -0.77 8.75
N PHE A 144 -5.76 -0.59 8.85
CA PHE A 144 -6.35 0.57 9.49
C PHE A 144 -5.84 0.77 10.93
N ALA A 145 -5.76 -0.31 11.72
CA ALA A 145 -5.27 -0.26 13.09
C ALA A 145 -3.80 0.20 13.19
N TYR A 146 -2.88 -0.39 12.42
CA TYR A 146 -1.47 -0.01 12.55
C TYR A 146 -1.20 1.39 11.99
N ILE A 147 -1.97 1.85 10.99
CA ILE A 147 -1.78 3.20 10.43
C ILE A 147 -2.10 4.30 11.45
N ILE A 148 -3.03 4.06 12.39
CA ILE A 148 -3.26 5.00 13.50
C ILE A 148 -1.97 5.20 14.30
N ALA A 149 -1.26 4.11 14.61
CA ALA A 149 0.01 4.17 15.31
C ALA A 149 1.12 4.79 14.43
N ASP A 150 1.19 4.42 13.16
CA ASP A 150 2.14 4.97 12.19
C ASP A 150 2.02 6.50 12.06
N CYS A 151 0.79 7.02 11.87
CA CYS A 151 0.52 8.45 11.81
C CYS A 151 0.93 9.20 13.09
N ALA A 152 0.68 8.60 14.26
CA ALA A 152 1.07 9.20 15.53
C ALA A 152 2.60 9.23 15.70
N ALA A 153 3.30 8.17 15.27
CA ALA A 153 4.77 8.11 15.26
C ALA A 153 5.37 9.15 14.29
N ASP A 154 4.79 9.28 13.09
CA ASP A 154 5.18 10.27 12.10
C ASP A 154 5.02 11.71 12.64
N ALA A 155 3.89 12.00 13.29
CA ALA A 155 3.62 13.31 13.89
C ALA A 155 4.66 13.66 14.97
N VAL A 156 5.05 12.69 15.81
CA VAL A 156 6.14 12.86 16.79
C VAL A 156 7.47 13.15 16.09
N CYS A 157 7.79 12.43 15.01
CA CYS A 157 9.02 12.65 14.26
C CYS A 157 9.08 14.07 13.67
N VAL A 158 7.96 14.57 13.14
CA VAL A 158 7.85 15.94 12.63
C VAL A 158 8.03 16.96 13.75
N ALA A 159 7.32 16.79 14.86
CA ALA A 159 7.41 17.68 16.03
C ALA A 159 8.85 17.76 16.56
N TRP A 160 9.54 16.63 16.65
CA TRP A 160 10.92 16.60 17.11
C TRP A 160 11.93 17.16 16.11
N THR A 161 11.66 17.00 14.81
CA THR A 161 12.49 17.57 13.75
C THR A 161 12.50 19.09 13.78
N ASN A 162 11.42 19.73 14.26
CA ASN A 162 11.37 21.19 14.42
C ASN A 162 12.41 21.75 15.41
N PHE A 163 12.90 20.93 16.34
CA PHE A 163 13.95 21.32 17.28
C PHE A 163 15.38 21.15 16.72
N GLU A 164 15.54 20.54 15.54
CA GLU A 164 16.85 20.43 14.90
C GLU A 164 17.33 21.80 14.36
N PRO A 165 18.65 22.09 14.44
CA PRO A 165 19.25 23.23 13.76
C PRO A 165 18.95 23.21 12.26
N GLU A 166 18.81 24.38 11.64
CA GLU A 166 18.42 24.51 10.22
C GLU A 166 19.31 23.69 9.27
N GLU A 167 20.62 23.64 9.53
CA GLU A 167 21.61 22.93 8.72
C GLU A 167 21.44 21.40 8.73
N THR A 168 20.95 20.84 9.82
CA THR A 168 20.76 19.40 10.01
C THR A 168 19.30 18.99 10.06
N ARG A 169 18.37 19.95 10.00
CA ARG A 169 16.93 19.71 10.05
C ARG A 169 16.48 18.76 8.95
N GLY A 170 15.79 17.70 9.36
CA GLY A 170 15.40 16.57 8.52
C GLY A 170 16.25 15.33 8.78
N SER A 171 17.34 15.43 9.54
CA SER A 171 18.20 14.31 9.91
C SER A 171 17.45 13.29 10.78
N LEU A 172 16.69 13.75 11.78
CA LEU A 172 15.92 12.88 12.67
C LEU A 172 14.89 12.04 11.89
N ILE A 173 14.00 12.70 11.15
CA ILE A 173 12.95 12.01 10.38
C ILE A 173 13.57 11.08 9.32
N THR A 174 14.63 11.50 8.63
CA THR A 174 15.36 10.64 7.68
C THR A 174 15.95 9.41 8.36
N THR A 175 16.45 9.55 9.60
CA THR A 175 16.99 8.42 10.39
C THR A 175 15.90 7.46 10.83
N ALA A 176 14.75 7.97 11.29
CA ALA A 176 13.60 7.14 11.63
C ALA A 176 13.16 6.28 10.44
N TYR A 177 13.11 6.88 9.25
CA TYR A 177 12.78 6.18 8.01
C TYR A 177 13.87 5.21 7.53
N LEU A 178 15.15 5.53 7.73
CA LEU A 178 16.24 4.59 7.50
C LEU A 178 16.08 3.33 8.37
N ILE A 179 15.76 3.48 9.65
CA ILE A 179 15.52 2.35 10.56
C ILE A 179 14.30 1.54 10.09
N ARG A 180 13.23 2.21 9.66
CA ARG A 180 12.04 1.55 9.09
C ARG A 180 12.40 0.68 7.88
N PHE A 181 13.18 1.20 6.94
CA PHE A 181 13.56 0.43 5.75
C PHE A 181 14.50 -0.75 6.10
N ILE A 182 15.41 -0.59 7.07
CA ILE A 182 16.24 -1.69 7.58
C ILE A 182 15.36 -2.79 8.20
N ALA A 183 14.34 -2.41 8.99
CA ALA A 183 13.38 -3.37 9.53
C ALA A 183 12.57 -4.06 8.42
N ASN A 184 12.25 -3.36 7.33
CA ASN A 184 11.61 -3.96 6.15
C ASN A 184 12.50 -4.98 5.44
N ILE A 185 13.84 -4.83 5.45
CA ILE A 185 14.76 -5.86 4.94
C ILE A 185 14.60 -7.15 5.74
N LEU A 186 14.55 -7.04 7.09
CA LEU A 186 14.36 -8.20 7.97
C LEU A 186 13.00 -8.86 7.72
N SER A 187 11.93 -8.06 7.63
CA SER A 187 10.58 -8.55 7.34
C SER A 187 10.48 -9.27 5.99
N SER A 188 11.04 -8.65 4.94
CA SER A 188 11.05 -9.23 3.59
C SER A 188 11.91 -10.49 3.52
N SER A 189 13.00 -10.55 4.26
CA SER A 189 13.85 -11.75 4.36
C SER A 189 13.12 -12.89 5.07
N VAL A 190 12.41 -12.59 6.17
CA VAL A 190 11.53 -13.56 6.85
C VAL A 190 10.51 -14.13 5.87
N LEU A 191 9.84 -13.28 5.09
CA LEU A 191 8.91 -13.74 4.07
C LEU A 191 9.61 -14.58 2.99
N ALA A 192 10.74 -14.13 2.44
CA ALA A 192 11.46 -14.79 1.36
C ALA A 192 11.96 -16.21 1.72
N PHE A 193 12.48 -16.38 2.93
CA PHE A 193 13.05 -17.66 3.37
C PHE A 193 12.02 -18.54 4.07
N MET A 194 11.13 -17.96 4.88
CA MET A 194 10.19 -18.73 5.69
C MET A 194 8.89 -19.02 4.95
N PHE A 195 8.55 -18.32 3.86
CA PHE A 195 7.32 -18.56 3.07
C PHE A 195 7.59 -19.29 1.74
N ASN A 196 8.70 -20.03 1.63
CA ASN A 196 9.12 -20.76 0.42
C ASN A 196 8.98 -22.30 0.55
N GLY A 197 7.92 -22.76 1.21
CA GLY A 197 7.67 -24.19 1.43
C GLY A 197 6.79 -24.84 0.35
N PRO A 198 6.50 -26.15 0.48
CA PRO A 198 5.63 -26.88 -0.45
C PRO A 198 4.23 -26.24 -0.68
N PRO A 199 3.56 -25.64 0.34
CA PRO A 199 2.26 -25.00 0.14
C PRO A 199 2.26 -23.77 -0.77
N THR A 200 3.43 -23.20 -1.10
CA THR A 200 3.58 -22.01 -1.95
C THR A 200 4.32 -22.33 -3.25
N GLU A 201 4.38 -23.61 -3.62
CA GLU A 201 5.19 -24.13 -4.73
C GLU A 201 6.69 -23.78 -4.61
N GLY A 202 7.13 -23.59 -3.36
CA GLY A 202 8.50 -23.20 -3.05
C GLY A 202 9.49 -24.36 -3.22
N SER A 203 10.76 -23.99 -3.39
CA SER A 203 11.85 -24.96 -3.60
C SER A 203 12.32 -25.67 -2.33
N PHE A 204 11.90 -25.21 -1.13
CA PHE A 204 12.35 -25.79 0.12
C PHE A 204 11.44 -26.95 0.56
N SER A 205 12.04 -27.95 1.22
CA SER A 205 11.29 -29.07 1.82
C SER A 205 10.46 -28.66 3.04
N TRP A 206 10.65 -27.44 3.54
CA TRP A 206 9.96 -26.88 4.70
C TRP A 206 9.60 -25.41 4.44
N GLY A 207 8.56 -24.93 5.09
CA GLY A 207 8.18 -23.52 5.09
C GLY A 207 7.09 -23.27 6.12
N LEU A 208 7.02 -22.05 6.62
CA LEU A 208 5.96 -21.60 7.50
C LEU A 208 4.68 -21.39 6.70
N THR A 209 3.59 -21.82 7.30
CA THR A 209 2.25 -21.45 6.86
C THR A 209 1.98 -19.98 7.16
N THR A 210 0.95 -19.45 6.52
CA THR A 210 0.66 -18.03 6.63
C THR A 210 0.15 -17.62 8.02
N SER A 211 -0.54 -18.53 8.72
CA SER A 211 -0.91 -18.36 10.12
C SER A 211 0.31 -18.35 11.06
N GLN A 212 1.32 -19.16 10.78
CA GLN A 212 2.57 -19.17 11.55
C GLN A 212 3.38 -17.87 11.36
N LEU A 213 3.33 -17.26 10.17
CA LEU A 213 3.92 -15.93 9.96
C LEU A 213 3.22 -14.85 10.79
N LEU A 214 1.90 -14.94 10.97
CA LEU A 214 1.16 -14.00 11.83
C LEU A 214 1.54 -14.09 13.29
N TRP A 215 1.89 -15.28 13.78
CA TRP A 215 2.41 -15.44 15.13
C TRP A 215 3.72 -14.66 15.34
N ILE A 216 4.55 -14.53 14.29
CA ILE A 216 5.73 -13.66 14.34
C ILE A 216 5.30 -12.20 14.51
N VAL A 217 4.30 -11.74 13.76
CA VAL A 217 3.76 -10.37 13.91
C VAL A 217 3.23 -10.14 15.32
N VAL A 218 2.40 -11.06 15.84
CA VAL A 218 1.88 -11.03 17.21
C VAL A 218 3.02 -10.94 18.24
N GLY A 219 4.04 -11.78 18.09
CA GLY A 219 5.22 -11.78 18.94
C GLY A 219 6.01 -10.47 18.88
N THR A 220 6.22 -9.90 17.69
CA THR A 220 6.93 -8.63 17.54
C THR A 220 6.18 -7.46 18.17
N VAL A 221 4.85 -7.36 18.00
CA VAL A 221 4.05 -6.30 18.63
C VAL A 221 4.07 -6.47 20.15
N ALA A 222 3.90 -7.69 20.65
CA ALA A 222 3.87 -7.97 22.08
C ALA A 222 5.21 -7.67 22.78
N LEU A 223 6.33 -8.08 22.17
CA LEU A 223 7.66 -8.03 22.79
C LEU A 223 8.43 -6.75 22.52
N LEU A 224 8.18 -6.07 21.40
CA LEU A 224 8.92 -4.86 21.02
C LEU A 224 8.09 -3.59 21.23
N MET A 225 6.85 -3.56 20.72
CA MET A 225 6.06 -2.32 20.70
C MET A 225 5.48 -1.98 22.08
N PHE A 226 4.84 -2.91 22.78
CA PHE A 226 4.28 -2.57 24.11
C PHE A 226 5.36 -2.14 25.11
N PRO A 227 6.53 -2.80 25.23
CA PRO A 227 7.58 -2.34 26.12
C PRO A 227 8.15 -0.96 25.75
N SER A 228 8.33 -0.65 24.45
CA SER A 228 8.85 0.65 24.04
C SER A 228 7.90 1.81 24.41
N LEU A 229 6.59 1.56 24.43
CA LEU A 229 5.58 2.56 24.79
C LEU A 229 5.58 2.90 26.29
N ILE A 230 6.09 2.01 27.16
CA ILE A 230 6.24 2.30 28.59
C ILE A 230 7.28 3.39 28.80
N TRP A 231 8.38 3.37 28.03
CA TRP A 231 9.47 4.34 28.13
C TRP A 231 9.21 5.64 27.39
N MET A 232 8.25 5.67 26.46
CA MET A 232 7.84 6.90 25.79
C MET A 232 7.16 7.85 26.79
N LYS A 233 7.81 8.99 27.05
CA LYS A 233 7.26 10.08 27.85
C LYS A 233 6.70 11.15 26.91
N GLU A 234 5.43 11.46 27.08
CA GLU A 234 4.77 12.58 26.43
C GLU A 234 4.35 13.56 27.54
N PRO A 235 4.78 14.83 27.50
CA PRO A 235 4.30 15.82 28.44
C PRO A 235 2.79 16.00 28.24
N GLN A 236 2.05 16.05 29.35
CA GLN A 236 0.63 16.40 29.28
C GLN A 236 0.52 17.89 29.01
N GLU A 237 -0.11 18.26 27.90
CA GLU A 237 -0.37 19.65 27.55
C GLU A 237 -1.79 20.03 27.97
N GLU A 238 -1.92 21.03 28.85
CA GLU A 238 -3.21 21.64 29.21
C GLU A 238 -3.64 22.66 28.14
N LEU A 239 -3.61 22.27 26.86
CA LEU A 239 -4.10 23.15 25.81
C LEU A 239 -5.63 23.19 25.84
N PRO A 240 -6.25 24.37 25.64
CA PRO A 240 -7.70 24.47 25.56
C PRO A 240 -8.23 23.60 24.41
N GLU A 241 -9.27 22.82 24.68
CA GLU A 241 -9.93 22.00 23.66
C GLU A 241 -10.43 22.90 22.52
N MET A 242 -9.87 22.70 21.32
CA MET A 242 -10.31 23.40 20.12
C MET A 242 -11.30 22.52 19.36
N PRO A 243 -12.49 23.02 18.99
CA PRO A 243 -13.44 22.24 18.23
C PRO A 243 -12.86 21.85 16.88
N ILE A 244 -13.16 20.63 16.42
CA ILE A 244 -12.64 20.07 15.15
C ILE A 244 -12.92 21.00 13.96
N CYS A 245 -14.09 21.65 13.94
CA CYS A 245 -14.45 22.59 12.88
C CYS A 245 -13.49 23.79 12.81
N GLU A 246 -13.11 24.36 13.95
CA GLU A 246 -12.16 25.48 13.99
C GLU A 246 -10.76 25.02 13.56
N ARG A 247 -10.36 23.82 13.98
CA ARG A 247 -9.09 23.23 13.54
C ARG A 247 -9.04 22.97 12.04
N LEU A 248 -10.13 22.54 11.43
CA LEU A 248 -10.24 22.38 9.98
C LEU A 248 -10.17 23.73 9.23
N ILE A 249 -10.72 24.80 9.80
CA ILE A 249 -10.60 26.15 9.24
C ILE A 249 -9.14 26.60 9.29
N GLN A 250 -8.47 26.46 10.44
CA GLN A 250 -7.05 26.81 10.58
C GLN A 250 -6.16 25.97 9.66
N PHE A 251 -6.45 24.67 9.51
CA PHE A 251 -5.74 23.81 8.57
C PHE A 251 -5.96 24.25 7.12
N ARG A 252 -7.18 24.63 6.73
CA ARG A 252 -7.46 25.18 5.40
C ARG A 252 -6.69 26.49 5.17
N ASP A 253 -6.58 27.34 6.18
CA ASP A 253 -5.82 28.59 6.10
C ASP A 253 -4.30 28.35 6.03
N LEU A 254 -3.80 27.28 6.68
CA LEU A 254 -2.43 26.82 6.49
C LEU A 254 -2.20 26.33 5.05
N MET A 255 -3.14 25.52 4.51
CA MET A 255 -3.09 25.06 3.13
C MET A 255 -3.26 26.20 2.11
N ALA A 256 -3.84 27.33 2.52
CA ALA A 256 -3.94 28.54 1.70
C ALA A 256 -2.58 29.25 1.50
N GLN A 257 -1.56 28.94 2.30
CA GLN A 257 -0.23 29.54 2.19
C GLN A 257 0.51 29.07 0.92
N PRO A 258 1.24 29.96 0.22
CA PRO A 258 2.04 29.60 -0.96
C PRO A 258 3.04 28.48 -0.76
N ALA A 259 3.60 28.33 0.44
CA ALA A 259 4.43 27.18 0.75
C ALA A 259 3.63 25.88 0.67
N ALA A 260 2.51 25.80 1.39
CA ALA A 260 1.75 24.57 1.57
C ALA A 260 1.07 24.07 0.29
N TYR A 261 0.32 24.92 -0.43
CA TYR A 261 -0.39 24.45 -1.65
C TYR A 261 0.57 24.09 -2.79
N ARG A 262 1.72 24.79 -2.91
CA ARG A 262 2.73 24.45 -3.92
C ARG A 262 3.34 23.08 -3.65
N ILE A 263 3.63 22.78 -2.38
CA ILE A 263 4.13 21.46 -1.96
C ILE A 263 3.06 20.39 -2.23
N ALA A 264 1.80 20.61 -1.83
CA ALA A 264 0.74 19.63 -2.05
C ALA A 264 0.51 19.33 -3.54
N LEU A 265 0.41 20.37 -4.36
CA LEU A 265 0.17 20.22 -5.80
C LEU A 265 1.39 19.64 -6.53
N SER A 266 2.61 20.01 -6.14
CA SER A 266 3.83 19.41 -6.70
C SER A 266 3.98 17.95 -6.31
N MET A 267 3.78 17.58 -5.03
CA MET A 267 3.81 16.18 -4.60
C MET A 267 2.77 15.34 -5.33
N THR A 268 1.55 15.87 -5.49
CA THR A 268 0.47 15.19 -6.23
C THR A 268 0.88 14.93 -7.68
N GLY A 269 1.31 15.97 -8.41
CA GLY A 269 1.65 15.83 -9.82
C GLY A 269 2.93 15.01 -10.05
N LEU A 270 3.94 15.19 -9.21
CA LEU A 270 5.18 14.43 -9.27
C LEU A 270 4.92 12.94 -9.01
N THR A 271 4.22 12.59 -7.92
CA THR A 271 3.91 11.19 -7.61
C THR A 271 3.01 10.56 -8.68
N THR A 272 1.99 11.29 -9.16
CA THR A 272 1.06 10.75 -10.17
C THR A 272 1.78 10.39 -11.47
N LEU A 273 2.60 11.31 -11.99
CA LEU A 273 3.24 11.17 -13.30
C LEU A 273 4.51 10.33 -13.25
N SER A 274 5.41 10.57 -12.27
CA SER A 274 6.73 9.93 -12.25
C SER A 274 6.69 8.42 -12.00
N LEU A 275 5.64 7.93 -11.34
CA LEU A 275 5.48 6.51 -11.01
C LEU A 275 4.67 5.72 -12.05
N VAL A 276 4.34 6.33 -13.20
CA VAL A 276 3.68 5.63 -14.31
C VAL A 276 4.62 4.57 -14.87
N THR A 277 4.14 3.33 -14.95
CA THR A 277 4.92 2.16 -15.31
C THR A 277 4.15 1.24 -16.25
N ASN A 278 4.89 0.39 -16.96
CA ASN A 278 4.31 -0.55 -17.91
C ASN A 278 3.76 -1.79 -17.17
N ASN A 279 2.45 -1.81 -16.86
CA ASN A 279 1.80 -2.97 -16.22
C ASN A 279 1.88 -4.27 -17.05
N ALA A 280 2.14 -4.22 -18.37
CA ALA A 280 2.37 -5.44 -19.16
C ALA A 280 3.62 -6.20 -18.69
N SER A 281 4.62 -5.49 -18.14
CA SER A 281 5.82 -6.11 -17.59
C SER A 281 5.50 -7.08 -16.45
N ASN A 282 4.49 -6.81 -15.63
CA ASN A 282 4.09 -7.71 -14.53
C ASN A 282 3.59 -9.06 -15.07
N ASN A 283 2.72 -9.01 -16.09
CA ASN A 283 2.19 -10.23 -16.74
C ASN A 283 3.28 -10.95 -17.54
N ALA A 284 4.15 -10.20 -18.22
CA ALA A 284 5.26 -10.76 -18.99
C ALA A 284 6.32 -11.40 -18.08
N ASN A 285 6.59 -10.81 -16.92
CA ASN A 285 7.50 -11.36 -15.92
C ASN A 285 6.97 -12.70 -15.36
N ALA A 286 5.65 -12.81 -15.15
CA ALA A 286 5.02 -14.07 -14.78
C ALA A 286 5.10 -15.12 -15.92
N ALA A 287 4.78 -14.72 -17.15
CA ALA A 287 4.76 -15.56 -18.34
C ALA A 287 6.15 -16.10 -18.76
N TRP A 288 7.16 -15.23 -18.80
CA TRP A 288 8.44 -15.53 -19.44
C TRP A 288 9.47 -16.14 -18.48
N PHE A 289 9.31 -15.99 -17.17
CA PHE A 289 10.39 -16.28 -16.21
C PHE A 289 10.01 -17.24 -15.10
N HIS A 290 8.71 -17.47 -14.86
CA HIS A 290 8.20 -18.36 -13.81
C HIS A 290 8.98 -18.19 -12.49
N MET A 291 9.09 -16.95 -12.01
CA MET A 291 9.91 -16.64 -10.85
C MET A 291 9.46 -17.44 -9.63
N THR A 292 10.43 -18.06 -8.96
CA THR A 292 10.16 -18.78 -7.71
C THR A 292 9.82 -17.78 -6.59
N PRO A 293 9.06 -18.19 -5.56
CA PRO A 293 8.79 -17.34 -4.40
C PRO A 293 10.06 -16.77 -3.76
N LEU A 294 11.15 -17.54 -3.77
CA LEU A 294 12.48 -17.10 -3.31
C LEU A 294 13.01 -15.90 -4.12
N GLN A 295 12.92 -15.95 -5.46
CA GLN A 295 13.39 -14.85 -6.32
C GLN A 295 12.55 -13.59 -6.11
N PHE A 296 11.23 -13.74 -5.95
CA PHE A 296 10.32 -12.64 -5.67
C PHE A 296 10.58 -12.01 -4.29
N GLY A 297 10.72 -12.85 -3.25
CA GLY A 297 11.04 -12.40 -1.90
C GLY A 297 12.42 -11.73 -1.80
N LEU A 298 13.42 -12.27 -2.50
CA LEU A 298 14.76 -11.68 -2.54
C LEU A 298 14.79 -10.35 -3.30
N SER A 299 14.05 -10.23 -4.41
CA SER A 299 13.86 -8.94 -5.10
C SER A 299 13.31 -7.90 -4.12
N SER A 300 12.25 -8.23 -3.36
CA SER A 300 11.68 -7.33 -2.35
C SER A 300 12.69 -6.94 -1.24
N ALA A 301 13.55 -7.88 -0.81
CA ALA A 301 14.60 -7.60 0.16
C ALA A 301 15.67 -6.65 -0.41
N ILE A 302 16.07 -6.85 -1.68
CA ILE A 302 17.04 -5.97 -2.37
C ILE A 302 16.44 -4.57 -2.55
N ASN A 303 15.16 -4.45 -2.90
CA ASN A 303 14.46 -3.16 -2.97
C ASN A 303 14.62 -2.39 -1.65
N CYS A 304 14.39 -3.06 -0.52
CA CYS A 304 14.55 -2.46 0.81
C CYS A 304 16.01 -2.07 1.13
N VAL A 305 17.00 -2.82 0.62
CA VAL A 305 18.43 -2.46 0.74
C VAL A 305 18.73 -1.20 -0.07
N VAL A 306 18.24 -1.11 -1.32
CA VAL A 306 18.41 0.08 -2.17
C VAL A 306 17.78 1.30 -1.51
N LEU A 307 16.54 1.17 -1.00
CA LEU A 307 15.85 2.24 -0.25
C LEU A 307 16.64 2.68 0.99
N SER A 308 17.11 1.72 1.79
CA SER A 308 17.89 2.01 3.00
C SER A 308 19.19 2.74 2.67
N TYR A 309 19.93 2.25 1.67
CA TYR A 309 21.16 2.89 1.23
C TYR A 309 20.90 4.28 0.65
N GLY A 310 19.84 4.44 -0.15
CA GLY A 310 19.45 5.73 -0.72
C GLY A 310 19.06 6.75 0.35
N MET A 311 18.34 6.35 1.40
CA MET A 311 18.02 7.23 2.54
C MET A 311 19.28 7.63 3.32
N TRP A 312 20.20 6.69 3.54
CA TRP A 312 21.49 6.98 4.16
C TRP A 312 22.31 7.97 3.32
N ALA A 313 22.39 7.74 2.00
CA ALA A 313 23.11 8.60 1.06
C ALA A 313 22.47 10.00 0.99
N PHE A 314 21.12 10.07 0.98
CA PHE A 314 20.39 11.32 1.01
C PHE A 314 20.72 12.13 2.27
N LYS A 315 20.64 11.49 3.45
CA LYS A 315 21.00 12.12 4.72
C LYS A 315 22.43 12.68 4.71
N ARG A 316 23.38 11.90 4.18
CA ARG A 316 24.81 12.23 4.23
C ARG A 316 25.21 13.31 3.22
N TYR A 317 24.62 13.31 2.04
CA TYR A 317 25.11 14.11 0.91
C TYR A 317 24.08 15.07 0.30
N MET A 318 22.78 14.80 0.42
CA MET A 318 21.73 15.53 -0.32
C MET A 318 20.79 16.37 0.54
N LEU A 319 20.90 16.33 1.87
CA LEU A 319 20.00 17.05 2.79
C LEU A 319 19.89 18.55 2.49
N ASN A 320 21.00 19.18 2.12
CA ASN A 320 21.08 20.61 1.81
C ASN A 320 21.24 20.90 0.31
N VAL A 321 21.14 19.88 -0.55
CA VAL A 321 21.15 20.04 -2.01
C VAL A 321 19.77 20.50 -2.47
N ASN A 322 19.74 21.26 -3.56
CA ASN A 322 18.48 21.68 -4.19
C ASN A 322 17.55 20.47 -4.43
N TRP A 323 16.35 20.54 -3.88
CA TRP A 323 15.36 19.47 -3.94
C TRP A 323 14.84 19.24 -5.36
N GLN A 324 14.63 20.29 -6.14
CA GLN A 324 14.23 20.16 -7.56
C GLN A 324 15.28 19.38 -8.35
N LEU A 325 16.56 19.72 -8.17
CA LEU A 325 17.66 19.02 -8.86
C LEU A 325 17.72 17.55 -8.43
N SER A 326 17.56 17.27 -7.14
CA SER A 326 17.57 15.91 -6.60
C SER A 326 16.43 15.07 -7.19
N PHE A 327 15.22 15.64 -7.28
CA PHE A 327 14.08 15.01 -7.96
C PHE A 327 14.35 14.75 -9.44
N ALA A 328 14.88 15.74 -10.17
CA ALA A 328 15.17 15.61 -11.60
C ALA A 328 16.17 14.47 -11.86
N ILE A 329 17.25 14.40 -11.09
CA ILE A 329 18.25 13.33 -11.18
C ILE A 329 17.61 11.96 -10.89
N GLY A 330 16.77 11.88 -9.86
CA GLY A 330 16.04 10.66 -9.51
C GLY A 330 15.16 10.17 -10.65
N ILE A 331 14.26 11.03 -11.15
CA ILE A 331 13.32 10.69 -12.22
C ILE A 331 14.08 10.29 -13.49
N ILE A 332 15.05 11.09 -13.93
CA ILE A 332 15.83 10.79 -15.14
C ILE A 332 16.58 9.46 -14.97
N GLY A 333 17.20 9.23 -13.80
CA GLY A 333 17.89 7.98 -13.49
C GLY A 333 16.96 6.76 -13.56
N MET A 334 15.78 6.82 -12.95
CA MET A 334 14.76 5.76 -13.03
C MET A 334 14.32 5.52 -14.47
N GLN A 335 14.07 6.56 -15.27
CA GLN A 335 13.65 6.37 -16.66
C GLN A 335 14.73 5.75 -17.55
N ILE A 336 16.01 6.10 -17.32
CA ILE A 336 17.13 5.47 -18.02
C ILE A 336 17.18 3.96 -17.69
N LEU A 337 17.01 3.60 -16.42
CA LEU A 337 16.97 2.20 -16.00
C LEU A 337 15.71 1.48 -16.52
N GLY A 338 14.55 2.15 -16.57
CA GLY A 338 13.33 1.60 -17.16
C GLY A 338 13.48 1.24 -18.64
N LEU A 339 14.26 2.03 -19.40
CA LEU A 339 14.57 1.70 -20.81
C LEU A 339 15.46 0.45 -20.95
N VAL A 340 16.22 0.07 -19.93
CA VAL A 340 17.02 -1.19 -19.93
C VAL A 340 16.12 -2.40 -20.09
N TYR A 341 14.84 -2.32 -19.67
CA TYR A 341 13.87 -3.39 -19.84
C TYR A 341 13.57 -3.71 -21.32
N LEU A 342 13.85 -2.79 -22.26
CA LEU A 342 13.76 -3.07 -23.70
C LEU A 342 14.73 -4.18 -24.14
N LEU A 343 15.88 -4.34 -23.46
CA LEU A 343 16.80 -5.46 -23.71
C LEU A 343 16.13 -6.80 -23.43
N THR A 344 15.31 -6.88 -22.38
CA THR A 344 14.53 -8.07 -22.02
C THR A 344 13.55 -8.48 -23.13
N ILE A 345 12.97 -7.48 -23.82
CA ILE A 345 11.96 -7.70 -24.87
C ILE A 345 12.61 -8.27 -26.13
N TYR A 346 13.71 -7.66 -26.60
CA TYR A 346 14.31 -7.98 -27.90
C TYR A 346 15.44 -9.00 -27.83
N VAL A 347 16.15 -9.12 -26.71
CA VAL A 347 17.32 -9.98 -26.57
C VAL A 347 17.00 -11.12 -25.61
N GLY A 348 16.72 -12.30 -26.17
CA GLY A 348 16.30 -13.48 -25.41
C GLY A 348 17.28 -13.95 -24.33
N ILE A 349 18.57 -13.59 -24.43
CA ILE A 349 19.60 -13.94 -23.42
C ILE A 349 19.26 -13.35 -22.05
N PHE A 350 18.57 -12.20 -22.00
CA PHE A 350 18.19 -11.53 -20.76
C PHE A 350 16.89 -12.07 -20.15
N ARG A 351 16.27 -13.12 -20.73
CA ARG A 351 15.07 -13.76 -20.17
C ARG A 351 15.42 -14.76 -19.06
N ASN A 352 16.07 -14.28 -17.99
CA ASN A 352 16.38 -15.03 -16.78
C ASN A 352 15.77 -14.34 -15.56
N GLY A 353 15.21 -15.11 -14.60
CA GLY A 353 14.60 -14.55 -13.39
C GLY A 353 15.52 -13.62 -12.60
N TRP A 354 16.84 -13.89 -12.59
CA TRP A 354 17.84 -13.02 -11.96
C TRP A 354 18.02 -11.67 -12.68
N TRP A 355 17.76 -11.61 -13.98
CA TRP A 355 17.75 -10.35 -14.71
C TRP A 355 16.58 -9.46 -14.28
N ILE A 356 15.39 -10.04 -14.03
CA ILE A 356 14.28 -9.27 -13.45
C ILE A 356 14.63 -8.76 -12.05
N VAL A 357 15.28 -9.58 -11.22
CA VAL A 357 15.70 -9.13 -9.89
C VAL A 357 16.56 -7.87 -9.98
N PHE A 358 17.40 -7.74 -11.02
CA PHE A 358 18.16 -6.52 -11.28
C PHE A 358 17.31 -5.37 -11.85
N THR A 359 16.49 -5.63 -12.89
CA THR A 359 15.73 -4.57 -13.55
C THR A 359 14.59 -4.01 -12.70
N SER A 360 14.06 -4.78 -11.76
CA SER A 360 13.02 -4.36 -10.79
C SER A 360 13.50 -3.34 -9.74
N GLN A 361 14.81 -3.07 -9.69
CA GLN A 361 15.39 -2.11 -8.73
C GLN A 361 15.31 -0.65 -9.22
N ASP A 362 14.93 -0.44 -10.48
CA ASP A 362 14.91 0.87 -11.15
C ASP A 362 14.01 1.90 -10.43
N GLN A 363 12.83 1.46 -9.98
CA GLN A 363 11.85 2.32 -9.33
C GLN A 363 12.30 2.78 -7.95
N GLU A 364 13.00 1.93 -7.21
CA GLU A 364 13.33 2.18 -5.81
C GLU A 364 14.32 3.33 -5.62
N LEU A 365 15.24 3.50 -6.58
CA LEU A 365 16.24 4.56 -6.52
C LEU A 365 15.61 5.96 -6.62
N ALA A 366 14.67 6.16 -7.54
CA ALA A 366 13.94 7.42 -7.65
C ALA A 366 12.92 7.57 -6.52
N TYR A 367 12.20 6.50 -6.19
CA TYR A 367 11.23 6.50 -5.11
C TYR A 367 11.87 6.94 -3.79
N THR A 368 13.11 6.52 -3.52
CA THR A 368 13.86 6.97 -2.33
C THR A 368 13.97 8.48 -2.26
N LEU A 369 14.31 9.16 -3.36
CA LEU A 369 14.47 10.60 -3.41
C LEU A 369 13.12 11.32 -3.29
N ILE A 370 12.08 10.81 -3.98
CA ILE A 370 10.72 11.32 -3.90
C ILE A 370 10.22 11.26 -2.45
N PHE A 371 10.42 10.11 -1.82
CA PHE A 371 9.99 9.84 -0.46
C PHE A 371 10.77 10.68 0.56
N ALA A 372 12.10 10.72 0.47
CA ALA A 372 12.97 11.45 1.38
C ALA A 372 12.67 12.96 1.38
N ILE A 373 12.50 13.54 0.20
CA ILE A 373 12.19 14.97 0.09
C ILE A 373 10.74 15.23 0.56
N GLY A 374 9.81 14.34 0.23
CA GLY A 374 8.42 14.43 0.69
C GLY A 374 8.30 14.52 2.21
N ILE A 375 9.12 13.79 2.97
CA ILE A 375 9.11 13.84 4.44
C ILE A 375 9.88 15.02 5.02
N VAL A 376 11.03 15.42 4.44
CA VAL A 376 11.88 16.50 4.99
C VAL A 376 11.26 17.88 4.80
N ILE A 377 10.40 18.04 3.80
CA ILE A 377 9.70 19.30 3.55
C ILE A 377 8.61 19.57 4.60
N ILE A 378 8.00 18.55 5.19
CA ILE A 378 6.82 18.70 6.06
C ILE A 378 7.12 19.50 7.34
N PRO A 379 8.20 19.25 8.10
CA PRO A 379 8.58 20.09 9.24
C PRO A 379 8.73 21.57 8.88
N GLU A 380 9.16 21.87 7.65
CA GLU A 380 9.31 23.26 7.20
C GLU A 380 7.98 23.96 6.97
N ILE A 381 6.83 23.27 6.92
CA ILE A 381 5.49 23.88 6.78
C ILE A 381 4.61 23.68 8.01
N ALA A 382 4.84 22.62 8.78
CA ALA A 382 4.05 22.31 9.97
C ALA A 382 4.19 23.41 11.03
N THR A 383 3.07 23.92 11.52
CA THR A 383 3.02 24.78 12.70
C THR A 383 2.83 23.94 13.97
N PRO A 384 3.29 24.43 15.14
CA PRO A 384 3.06 23.74 16.41
C PRO A 384 1.58 23.38 16.60
N GLY A 385 1.29 22.12 16.93
CA GLY A 385 -0.07 21.59 17.12
C GLY A 385 -0.80 21.13 15.84
N PHE A 386 -0.15 21.26 14.68
CA PHE A 386 -0.65 20.82 13.37
C PHE A 386 0.26 19.77 12.71
N GLU A 387 1.22 19.22 13.45
CA GLU A 387 2.22 18.30 12.90
C GLU A 387 1.59 17.05 12.30
N GLY A 388 0.57 16.50 12.95
CA GLY A 388 -0.12 15.30 12.51
C GLY A 388 -0.98 15.53 11.27
N ILE A 389 -1.83 16.57 11.26
CA ILE A 389 -2.74 16.84 10.15
C ILE A 389 -2.00 17.29 8.89
N VAL A 390 -0.94 18.10 9.02
CA VAL A 390 -0.14 18.55 7.87
C VAL A 390 0.63 17.39 7.27
N TYR A 391 1.28 16.59 8.12
CA TYR A 391 1.95 15.39 7.67
C TYR A 391 0.97 14.41 7.03
N GLY A 392 -0.14 14.15 7.71
CA GLY A 392 -1.21 13.29 7.23
C GLY A 392 -1.79 13.75 5.91
N ALA A 393 -1.97 15.06 5.70
CA ALA A 393 -2.47 15.61 4.45
C ALA A 393 -1.49 15.44 3.28
N ILE A 394 -0.23 15.86 3.45
CA ILE A 394 0.79 15.74 2.39
C ILE A 394 1.00 14.28 2.00
N THR A 395 1.10 13.37 2.97
CA THR A 395 1.21 11.94 2.70
C THR A 395 -0.07 11.36 2.09
N THR A 396 -1.25 11.86 2.46
CA THR A 396 -2.52 11.46 1.83
C THR A 396 -2.54 11.85 0.35
N TYR A 397 -2.13 13.07 -0.01
CA TYR A 397 -2.00 13.47 -1.42
C TYR A 397 -1.10 12.51 -2.19
N GLN A 398 0.05 12.13 -1.63
CA GLN A 398 0.98 11.19 -2.26
C GLN A 398 0.37 9.79 -2.40
N ASN A 399 -0.20 9.23 -1.34
CA ASN A 399 -0.80 7.89 -1.35
C ASN A 399 -1.99 7.80 -2.32
N CYS A 400 -2.88 8.81 -2.32
CA CYS A 400 -3.96 8.86 -3.29
C CYS A 400 -3.46 9.04 -4.74
N SER A 401 -2.36 9.78 -4.93
CA SER A 401 -1.72 9.93 -6.25
C SER A 401 -1.22 8.58 -6.79
N GLN A 402 -0.66 7.72 -5.95
CA GLN A 402 -0.23 6.37 -6.36
C GLN A 402 -1.41 5.50 -6.81
N ASN A 403 -2.58 5.62 -6.16
CA ASN A 403 -3.79 4.92 -6.61
C ASN A 403 -4.23 5.41 -8.00
N ILE A 404 -4.11 6.71 -8.28
CA ILE A 404 -4.39 7.27 -9.62
C ILE A 404 -3.36 6.81 -10.65
N THR A 405 -2.08 6.74 -10.28
CA THR A 405 -1.04 6.17 -11.13
C THR A 405 -1.37 4.74 -11.54
N ALA A 406 -1.82 3.90 -10.60
CA ALA A 406 -2.22 2.52 -10.91
C ALA A 406 -3.36 2.47 -11.95
N VAL A 407 -4.32 3.39 -11.86
CA VAL A 407 -5.39 3.54 -12.86
C VAL A 407 -4.85 3.97 -14.22
N LEU A 408 -3.94 4.95 -14.27
CA LEU A 408 -3.28 5.36 -15.51
C LEU A 408 -2.52 4.19 -16.14
N ASN A 409 -1.81 3.40 -15.34
CA ASN A 409 -1.10 2.21 -15.84
C ASN A 409 -2.06 1.18 -16.44
N ASN A 410 -3.22 0.94 -15.81
CA ASN A 410 -4.25 0.04 -16.35
C ASN A 410 -4.87 0.58 -17.65
N LEU A 411 -5.15 1.88 -17.72
CA LEU A 411 -5.66 2.52 -18.94
C LEU A 411 -4.65 2.45 -20.08
N LEU A 412 -3.36 2.66 -19.81
CA LEU A 412 -2.29 2.55 -20.79
C LEU A 412 -2.11 1.10 -21.27
N LEU A 413 -2.22 0.12 -20.36
CA LEU A 413 -2.19 -1.30 -20.70
C LEU A 413 -3.33 -1.66 -21.67
N ALA A 414 -4.52 -1.11 -21.46
CA ALA A 414 -5.71 -1.40 -22.26
C ALA A 414 -5.62 -0.90 -23.71
N ILE A 415 -4.74 0.04 -24.03
CA ILE A 415 -4.50 0.52 -25.40
C ILE A 415 -4.06 -0.64 -26.30
N TRP A 416 -3.28 -1.59 -25.76
CA TRP A 416 -2.80 -2.77 -26.48
C TRP A 416 -3.30 -4.05 -25.83
N GLN A 417 -4.48 -4.50 -26.28
CA GLN A 417 -5.12 -5.73 -25.79
C GLN A 417 -4.20 -6.96 -25.87
N SER A 418 -3.28 -7.01 -26.84
CA SER A 418 -2.28 -8.09 -27.00
C SER A 418 -1.39 -8.32 -25.78
N ASN A 419 -1.29 -7.34 -24.87
CA ASN A 419 -0.39 -7.36 -23.72
C ASN A 419 -1.13 -7.59 -22.38
N THR A 420 -2.43 -7.88 -22.43
CA THR A 420 -3.29 -7.97 -21.24
C THR A 420 -3.30 -9.36 -20.61
N SER A 421 -3.13 -10.42 -21.39
CA SER A 421 -3.22 -11.81 -20.93
C SER A 421 -1.88 -12.53 -20.98
N GLN A 422 -1.68 -13.46 -20.03
CA GLN A 422 -0.47 -14.27 -19.95
C GLN A 422 -0.27 -15.14 -21.21
N GLU A 423 -1.33 -15.80 -21.67
CA GLU A 423 -1.29 -16.68 -22.86
C GLU A 423 -0.87 -15.94 -24.14
N GLN A 424 -1.32 -14.69 -24.32
CA GLN A 424 -0.90 -13.87 -25.47
C GLN A 424 0.57 -13.46 -25.37
N LEU A 425 1.07 -13.20 -24.16
CA LEU A 425 2.48 -12.85 -23.93
C LEU A 425 3.40 -14.07 -24.13
N GLU A 426 2.93 -15.28 -23.82
CA GLU A 426 3.64 -16.53 -24.07
C GLU A 426 3.79 -16.83 -25.57
N SER A 427 2.86 -16.36 -26.42
CA SER A 427 2.95 -16.53 -27.88
C SER A 427 4.18 -15.86 -28.52
N ASP A 428 4.81 -14.91 -27.80
CA ASP A 428 6.06 -14.23 -28.14
C ASP A 428 6.16 -13.66 -29.58
N THR A 429 5.01 -13.30 -30.16
CA THR A 429 4.93 -12.81 -31.54
C THR A 429 5.65 -11.45 -31.72
N PRO A 430 6.12 -11.12 -32.94
CA PRO A 430 6.74 -9.81 -33.20
C PRO A 430 5.83 -8.62 -32.89
N GLU A 431 4.51 -8.81 -33.03
CA GLU A 431 3.51 -7.78 -32.70
C GLU A 431 3.44 -7.51 -31.19
N VAL A 432 3.40 -8.55 -30.36
CA VAL A 432 3.41 -8.44 -28.89
C VAL A 432 4.67 -7.72 -28.42
N LYS A 433 5.85 -8.09 -28.94
CA LYS A 433 7.12 -7.41 -28.60
C LYS A 433 7.10 -5.93 -28.96
N ARG A 434 6.60 -5.61 -30.15
CA ARG A 434 6.51 -4.21 -30.63
C ARG A 434 5.54 -3.40 -29.77
N ASN A 435 4.36 -3.93 -29.48
CA ASN A 435 3.35 -3.26 -28.66
C ASN A 435 3.86 -3.04 -27.23
N MET A 436 4.55 -4.03 -26.66
CA MET A 436 5.15 -3.91 -25.33
C MET A 436 6.29 -2.88 -25.29
N ALA A 437 7.13 -2.83 -26.32
CA ALA A 437 8.17 -1.82 -26.44
C ALA A 437 7.59 -0.39 -26.57
N PHE A 438 6.55 -0.21 -27.39
CA PHE A 438 5.86 1.08 -27.51
C PHE A 438 5.24 1.52 -26.19
N LEU A 439 4.60 0.61 -25.46
CA LEU A 439 4.03 0.90 -24.15
C LEU A 439 5.12 1.31 -23.15
N THR A 440 6.27 0.64 -23.12
CA THR A 440 7.42 1.03 -22.28
C THR A 440 7.92 2.44 -22.61
N VAL A 441 8.09 2.78 -23.89
CA VAL A 441 8.53 4.13 -24.30
C VAL A 441 7.46 5.18 -23.93
N LEU A 442 6.19 4.88 -24.12
CA LEU A 442 5.09 5.78 -23.77
C LEU A 442 5.06 6.05 -22.26
N THR A 443 5.18 5.03 -21.41
CA THR A 443 5.22 5.20 -19.95
C THR A 443 6.42 6.05 -19.52
N VAL A 444 7.57 5.88 -20.18
CA VAL A 444 8.77 6.71 -19.93
C VAL A 444 8.53 8.17 -20.29
N LEU A 445 7.89 8.45 -21.42
CA LEU A 445 7.56 9.82 -21.83
C LEU A 445 6.57 10.48 -20.87
N VAL A 446 5.55 9.75 -20.42
CA VAL A 446 4.59 10.23 -19.41
C VAL A 446 5.31 10.50 -18.10
N ALA A 447 6.21 9.62 -17.66
CA ALA A 447 6.97 9.83 -16.44
C ALA A 447 7.92 11.04 -16.52
N LEU A 448 8.60 11.25 -17.65
CA LEU A 448 9.44 12.45 -17.87
C LEU A 448 8.62 13.74 -17.90
N SER A 449 7.33 13.69 -18.26
CA SER A 449 6.46 14.86 -18.21
C SER A 449 6.26 15.40 -16.79
N SER A 450 6.57 14.62 -15.74
CA SER A 450 6.57 15.11 -14.37
C SER A 450 7.57 16.26 -14.14
N LEU A 451 8.62 16.36 -14.97
CA LEU A 451 9.60 17.44 -14.91
C LEU A 451 8.97 18.82 -15.22
N PHE A 452 7.83 18.88 -15.92
CA PHE A 452 7.08 20.13 -16.11
C PHE A 452 6.39 20.61 -14.83
N VAL A 453 6.10 19.70 -13.90
CA VAL A 453 5.51 20.03 -12.58
C VAL A 453 6.60 20.45 -11.58
N LEU A 454 7.84 20.04 -11.81
CA LEU A 454 8.98 20.26 -10.92
C LEU A 454 9.21 21.72 -10.48
N PRO A 455 9.06 22.76 -11.34
CA PRO A 455 9.25 24.16 -10.93
C PRO A 455 8.26 24.63 -9.84
N LEU A 456 7.17 23.89 -9.62
CA LEU A 456 6.21 24.18 -8.56
C LEU A 456 6.75 23.80 -7.17
N LEU A 457 7.62 22.79 -7.10
CA LEU A 457 8.28 22.36 -5.86
C LEU A 457 9.28 23.45 -5.43
N PRO A 458 9.29 23.90 -4.17
CA PRO A 458 10.33 24.80 -3.68
C PRO A 458 11.73 24.19 -3.83
N SER A 459 12.73 25.00 -4.18
CA SER A 459 14.10 24.54 -4.38
C SER A 459 14.80 24.11 -3.09
N GLN A 460 14.55 24.80 -1.98
CA GLN A 460 15.15 24.51 -0.67
C GLN A 460 14.42 25.26 0.48
N LYS A 461 14.77 24.95 1.74
CA LYS A 461 14.28 25.61 2.97
C LYS A 461 14.18 27.15 2.90
N PRO A 462 15.19 27.91 2.39
CA PRO A 462 15.08 29.37 2.32
C PRO A 462 13.95 29.87 1.42
N GLU A 463 13.63 29.12 0.35
CA GLU A 463 12.51 29.47 -0.52
C GLU A 463 11.18 29.23 0.18
N ILE A 464 11.04 28.16 0.97
CA ILE A 464 9.85 27.93 1.81
C ILE A 464 9.68 29.10 2.80
N ALA A 465 10.76 29.51 3.47
CA ALA A 465 10.72 30.65 4.40
C ALA A 465 10.22 31.93 3.71
N ARG A 466 10.67 32.20 2.47
CA ARG A 466 10.17 33.32 1.64
C ARG A 466 8.71 33.15 1.24
N LEU A 467 8.26 31.93 0.94
CA LEU A 467 6.87 31.67 0.56
C LEU A 467 5.90 31.83 1.73
N LYS A 468 6.35 31.57 2.96
CA LYS A 468 5.56 31.79 4.18
C LYS A 468 5.27 33.27 4.46
N THR A 469 6.09 34.20 3.96
CA THR A 469 5.86 35.65 4.16
C THR A 469 4.83 36.24 3.19
N GLN A 470 4.48 35.50 2.14
CA GLN A 470 3.49 35.93 1.16
C GLN A 470 2.06 35.71 1.70
N PRO A 471 1.10 36.60 1.36
CA PRO A 471 -0.26 36.44 1.79
C PRO A 471 -0.87 35.15 1.20
N GLY A 472 -1.58 34.40 2.04
CA GLY A 472 -2.32 33.22 1.63
C GLY A 472 -3.52 33.55 0.74
N SER A 473 -3.94 32.58 -0.06
CA SER A 473 -5.14 32.68 -0.89
C SER A 473 -6.21 31.71 -0.40
N ILE A 474 -7.30 32.27 0.14
CA ILE A 474 -8.47 31.51 0.59
C ILE A 474 -9.01 30.59 -0.52
N VAL A 475 -9.00 31.05 -1.77
CA VAL A 475 -9.43 30.26 -2.93
C VAL A 475 -8.54 29.03 -3.08
N MET A 476 -7.22 29.18 -2.98
CA MET A 476 -6.29 28.05 -3.06
C MET A 476 -6.45 27.10 -1.87
N GLY A 477 -6.66 27.62 -0.65
CA GLY A 477 -6.96 26.77 0.51
C GLY A 477 -8.19 25.90 0.30
N ASN A 478 -9.30 26.48 -0.17
CA ASN A 478 -10.51 25.72 -0.52
C ASN A 478 -10.27 24.71 -1.66
N LEU A 479 -9.52 25.09 -2.70
CA LEU A 479 -9.20 24.20 -3.81
C LEU A 479 -8.33 23.02 -3.36
N MET A 480 -7.38 23.23 -2.46
CA MET A 480 -6.59 22.13 -1.88
C MET A 480 -7.47 21.20 -1.06
N MET A 481 -8.33 21.73 -0.18
CA MET A 481 -9.28 20.89 0.57
C MET A 481 -10.18 20.07 -0.36
N LEU A 482 -10.70 20.69 -1.44
CA LEU A 482 -11.51 20.00 -2.45
C LEU A 482 -10.71 18.93 -3.18
N LEU A 483 -9.47 19.24 -3.59
CA LEU A 483 -8.57 18.30 -4.24
C LEU A 483 -8.30 17.09 -3.34
N LEU A 484 -8.03 17.31 -2.06
CA LEU A 484 -7.81 16.25 -1.09
C LEU A 484 -9.01 15.30 -1.02
N VAL A 485 -10.22 15.84 -0.83
CA VAL A 485 -11.45 15.04 -0.78
C VAL A 485 -11.69 14.31 -2.10
N PHE A 486 -11.49 14.99 -3.23
CA PHE A 486 -11.61 14.39 -4.55
C PHE A 486 -10.66 13.20 -4.72
N MET A 487 -9.38 13.36 -4.39
CA MET A 487 -8.37 12.30 -4.49
C MET A 487 -8.71 11.10 -3.59
N MET A 488 -9.24 11.33 -2.41
CA MET A 488 -9.65 10.26 -1.48
C MET A 488 -10.87 9.48 -2.00
N VAL A 489 -11.88 10.18 -2.52
CA VAL A 489 -13.06 9.55 -3.13
C VAL A 489 -12.65 8.74 -4.36
N VAL A 490 -11.88 9.35 -5.26
CA VAL A 490 -11.43 8.70 -6.49
C VAL A 490 -10.55 7.48 -6.18
N GLY A 491 -9.58 7.62 -5.28
CA GLY A 491 -8.74 6.51 -4.83
C GLY A 491 -9.56 5.37 -4.24
N THR A 492 -10.55 5.68 -3.40
CA THR A 492 -11.43 4.65 -2.79
C THR A 492 -12.27 3.92 -3.82
N VAL A 493 -12.91 4.66 -4.73
CA VAL A 493 -13.73 4.06 -5.79
C VAL A 493 -12.87 3.09 -6.60
N PHE A 494 -11.69 3.51 -7.05
CA PHE A 494 -10.82 2.67 -7.88
C PHE A 494 -10.23 1.48 -7.13
N SER A 495 -9.90 1.60 -5.85
CA SER A 495 -9.46 0.46 -5.04
C SER A 495 -10.58 -0.56 -4.79
N CYS A 496 -11.85 -0.15 -4.83
CA CYS A 496 -13.00 -1.03 -4.60
C CYS A 496 -13.55 -1.69 -5.86
N LEU A 497 -13.45 -1.06 -7.05
CA LEU A 497 -13.99 -1.62 -8.30
C LEU A 497 -13.59 -3.08 -8.57
N PRO A 498 -12.34 -3.52 -8.32
CA PRO A 498 -11.92 -4.85 -8.76
C PRO A 498 -12.33 -5.97 -7.78
N ILE A 499 -12.89 -5.61 -6.64
CA ILE A 499 -13.36 -6.55 -5.61
C ILE A 499 -14.75 -7.06 -5.96
N PHE A 500 -15.62 -6.20 -6.50
CA PHE A 500 -16.98 -6.61 -6.83
C PHE A 500 -16.98 -7.35 -8.17
N PRO A 501 -17.52 -8.57 -8.25
CA PRO A 501 -17.57 -9.35 -9.50
C PRO A 501 -18.22 -8.59 -10.67
N SER A 502 -19.18 -7.71 -10.40
CA SER A 502 -19.87 -6.90 -11.40
C SER A 502 -19.01 -5.80 -12.02
N THR A 503 -17.98 -5.31 -11.32
CA THR A 503 -17.12 -4.21 -11.77
C THR A 503 -15.68 -4.64 -12.03
N ALA A 504 -15.30 -5.86 -11.63
CA ALA A 504 -13.97 -6.42 -11.85
C ALA A 504 -13.61 -6.60 -13.33
N CYS A 505 -14.61 -6.71 -14.21
CA CYS A 505 -14.41 -6.79 -15.66
C CYS A 505 -14.04 -5.44 -16.31
N LEU A 506 -14.24 -4.31 -15.63
CA LEU A 506 -13.98 -2.99 -16.20
C LEU A 506 -12.50 -2.79 -16.50
N ILE A 507 -12.20 -2.12 -17.61
CA ILE A 507 -10.83 -1.79 -18.02
C ILE A 507 -10.09 -0.96 -16.94
N ILE A 508 -10.82 -0.01 -16.34
CA ILE A 508 -10.29 0.86 -15.29
C ILE A 508 -9.90 0.05 -14.03
N ALA A 509 -10.59 -1.07 -13.80
CA ALA A 509 -10.33 -2.04 -12.75
C ALA A 509 -9.19 -3.03 -13.09
N GLY A 510 -8.57 -2.92 -14.27
CA GLY A 510 -7.57 -3.88 -14.76
C GLY A 510 -8.18 -5.15 -15.38
N GLY A 511 -9.50 -5.16 -15.60
CA GLY A 511 -10.21 -6.25 -16.30
C GLY A 511 -10.09 -6.17 -17.81
N SER A 512 -10.45 -7.26 -18.50
CA SER A 512 -10.38 -7.40 -19.97
C SER A 512 -11.47 -6.63 -20.74
N GLY A 513 -12.38 -5.95 -20.03
CA GLY A 513 -13.52 -5.25 -20.60
C GLY A 513 -14.82 -6.06 -20.49
N CYS A 514 -15.76 -5.46 -19.78
CA CYS A 514 -17.19 -5.50 -20.04
C CYS A 514 -17.60 -4.07 -20.47
#